data_AF-A0A847Z9A3-F1
#
_entry.id   AF-A0A847Z9A3-F1
#
_cell.length_a   1.000
_cell.length_b   1.000
_cell.length_c   1.000
_cell.angle_alpha   90.00
_cell.angle_beta   90.00
_cell.angle_gamma   90.00
#
_symmetry.space_group_name_H-M   'P 1'
#
loop_
_entity.id
_entity.type
_entity.pdbx_description
1 polymer ?
#
loop_
_entity_poly.entity_id
_entity_poly.type
_entity_poly.pdbx_seq_one_letter_code
_entity_poly.pdbx_strand_id
1 'polypeptide(L)'
;ASGPALLILVCLILKRWGCFDAGEKAIQTLAKIVAYALAVSIFFVLVELFTVFYSQIPEHMHHFQYLFAGLDGRYNLVAWMWTFAVLSIAAFVILIFPGVRRKESWLALACVLVFVSLWIEKGLGLVITGFIPSPLGAITEYSPTGPEIAITLGVWAAGFLMLTLFYRIFTSVHFERENR
;
A
#
# COMPACT_ATOMS: atom_id res chain seq x y z
N ALA A 1 -2.47 -5.81 2.99
CA ALA A 1 -1.92 -5.14 4.20
C ALA A 1 -2.22 -3.62 4.28
N SER A 2 -2.55 -2.95 3.16
CA SER A 2 -2.76 -1.49 3.10
C SER A 2 -3.92 -0.97 3.97
N GLY A 3 -5.07 -1.66 4.01
CA GLY A 3 -6.23 -1.24 4.81
C GLY A 3 -5.95 -1.14 6.31
N PRO A 4 -5.48 -2.21 6.97
CA PRO A 4 -5.12 -2.15 8.39
C PRO A 4 -3.97 -1.16 8.69
N ALA A 5 -3.03 -0.96 7.76
CA ALA A 5 -1.97 0.05 7.93
C ALA A 5 -2.54 1.48 7.92
N LEU A 6 -3.48 1.78 7.02
CA LEU A 6 -4.16 3.07 6.97
C LEU A 6 -5.03 3.30 8.23
N LEU A 7 -5.69 2.25 8.74
CA LEU A 7 -6.42 2.33 10.00
C LEU A 7 -5.51 2.66 11.19
N ILE A 8 -4.35 2.00 11.31
CA ILE A 8 -3.37 2.33 12.37
C ILE A 8 -2.95 3.80 12.26
N LEU A 9 -2.68 4.28 11.04
CA LEU A 9 -2.25 5.65 10.79
C LEU A 9 -3.33 6.66 11.20
N VAL A 10 -4.60 6.40 10.85
CA VAL A 10 -5.75 7.20 11.31
C VAL A 10 -5.87 7.15 12.84
N CYS A 11 -5.76 5.98 13.48
CA CYS A 11 -5.80 5.87 14.94
C CYS A 11 -4.68 6.67 15.62
N LEU A 12 -3.47 6.70 15.05
CA LEU A 12 -2.36 7.49 15.61
C LEU A 12 -2.58 9.00 15.43
N ILE A 13 -3.14 9.45 14.29
CA ILE A 13 -3.54 10.84 14.08
C ILE A 13 -4.64 11.22 15.08
N LEU A 14 -5.65 10.37 15.21
CA LEU A 14 -6.75 10.57 16.15
C LEU A 14 -6.29 10.56 17.59
N LYS A 15 -5.28 9.77 17.98
CA LYS A 15 -4.70 9.84 19.32
C LYS A 15 -3.96 11.15 19.59
N ARG A 16 -3.38 11.75 18.55
CA ARG A 16 -2.61 13.00 18.66
C ARG A 16 -3.52 14.23 18.70
N TRP A 17 -4.61 14.23 17.94
CA TRP A 17 -5.50 15.40 17.77
C TRP A 17 -6.90 15.23 18.35
N GLY A 18 -7.38 13.99 18.50
CA GLY A 18 -8.59 13.65 19.21
C GLY A 18 -8.25 13.02 20.58
N CYS A 19 -9.11 13.19 21.57
CA CYS A 19 -8.93 12.56 22.88
C CYS A 19 -9.31 11.06 22.85
N PHE A 20 -9.03 10.34 21.75
CA PHE A 20 -9.41 8.94 21.56
C PHE A 20 -8.16 8.06 21.45
N ASP A 21 -7.93 7.20 22.44
CA ASP A 21 -6.89 6.17 22.40
C ASP A 21 -7.52 4.81 22.11
N ALA A 22 -7.22 4.23 20.94
CA ALA A 22 -7.66 2.89 20.55
C ALA A 22 -7.02 1.77 21.40
N GLY A 23 -6.01 2.09 22.22
CA GLY A 23 -5.31 1.19 23.11
C GLY A 23 -4.10 0.52 22.47
N GLU A 24 -2.98 0.46 23.22
CA GLU A 24 -1.71 -0.13 22.75
C GLU A 24 -1.89 -1.59 22.30
N LYS A 25 -2.69 -2.39 23.02
CA LYS A 25 -2.94 -3.81 22.68
C LYS A 25 -3.61 -3.98 21.32
N ALA A 26 -4.57 -3.13 20.97
CA ALA A 26 -5.27 -3.19 19.69
C ALA A 26 -4.32 -2.80 18.55
N ILE A 27 -3.63 -1.66 18.68
CA ILE A 27 -2.64 -1.18 17.70
C ILE A 27 -1.54 -2.23 17.48
N GLN A 28 -1.02 -2.83 18.55
CA GLN A 28 -0.01 -3.87 18.47
C GLN A 28 -0.54 -5.19 17.91
N THR A 29 -1.84 -5.45 17.93
CA THR A 29 -2.41 -6.64 17.27
C THR A 29 -2.58 -6.39 15.78
N LEU A 30 -3.16 -5.25 15.41
CA LEU A 30 -3.26 -4.77 14.03
C LEU A 30 -1.90 -4.72 13.34
N ALA A 31 -0.88 -4.20 14.01
CA ALA A 31 0.47 -4.13 13.44
C ALA A 31 1.10 -5.53 13.22
N LYS A 32 0.72 -6.58 13.97
CA LYS A 32 1.16 -7.96 13.66
C LYS A 32 0.46 -8.46 12.40
N ILE A 33 -0.85 -8.22 12.29
CA ILE A 33 -1.63 -8.57 11.10
C ILE A 33 -1.03 -7.90 9.86
N VAL A 34 -0.66 -6.62 9.95
CA VAL A 34 0.02 -5.89 8.86
C VAL A 34 1.34 -6.55 8.51
N ALA A 35 2.17 -6.92 9.50
CA ALA A 35 3.45 -7.59 9.27
C ALA A 35 3.29 -8.92 8.52
N TYR A 36 2.37 -9.78 8.97
CA TYR A 36 2.09 -11.06 8.30
C TYR A 36 1.50 -10.84 6.91
N ALA A 37 0.56 -9.90 6.75
CA ALA A 37 -0.03 -9.61 5.46
C ALA A 37 0.99 -9.06 4.47
N LEU A 38 1.94 -8.23 4.92
CA LEU A 38 3.04 -7.74 4.11
C LEU A 38 3.99 -8.88 3.71
N ALA A 39 4.32 -9.77 4.64
CA ALA A 39 5.14 -10.95 4.36
C ALA A 39 4.51 -11.83 3.26
N VAL A 40 3.19 -12.06 3.35
CA VAL A 40 2.42 -12.81 2.35
C VAL A 40 2.43 -12.08 1.01
N SER A 41 2.25 -10.76 0.98
CA SER A 41 2.34 -9.98 -0.25
C SER A 41 3.72 -10.09 -0.92
N ILE A 42 4.81 -9.97 -0.16
CA ILE A 42 6.17 -10.15 -0.68
C ILE A 42 6.36 -11.58 -1.19
N PHE A 43 5.88 -12.58 -0.45
CA PHE A 43 5.94 -13.98 -0.85
C PHE A 43 5.23 -14.23 -2.19
N PHE A 44 4.03 -13.66 -2.41
CA PHE A 44 3.33 -13.82 -3.67
C PHE A 44 4.10 -13.24 -4.86
N VAL A 45 4.72 -12.06 -4.70
CA VAL A 45 5.57 -11.48 -5.76
C VAL A 45 6.76 -12.39 -6.06
N LEU A 46 7.37 -13.00 -5.05
CA LEU A 46 8.48 -13.95 -5.24
C LEU A 46 8.04 -15.24 -5.92
N VAL A 47 6.86 -15.77 -5.58
CA VAL A 47 6.28 -16.94 -6.24
C VAL A 47 5.97 -16.63 -7.69
N GLU A 48 5.39 -15.47 -7.97
CA GLU A 48 5.09 -15.04 -9.34
C GLU A 48 6.37 -14.88 -10.18
N LEU A 49 7.42 -14.28 -9.60
CA LEU A 49 8.74 -14.25 -10.21
C LEU A 49 9.24 -15.68 -10.52
N PHE A 50 9.20 -16.58 -9.53
CA PHE A 50 9.66 -17.95 -9.72
C PHE A 50 8.87 -18.69 -10.81
N THR A 51 7.54 -18.61 -10.81
CA THR A 51 6.70 -19.33 -11.79
C THR A 51 6.89 -18.80 -13.20
N VAL A 52 7.02 -17.49 -13.38
CA VAL A 52 7.26 -16.87 -14.70
C VAL A 52 8.61 -17.31 -15.28
N PHE A 53 9.69 -17.23 -14.49
CA PHE A 53 11.02 -17.63 -14.97
C PHE A 53 11.18 -19.14 -15.10
N TYR A 54 10.51 -19.94 -14.26
CA TYR A 54 10.56 -21.39 -14.35
C TYR A 54 9.78 -21.93 -15.56
N SER A 55 8.61 -21.34 -15.86
CA SER A 55 7.75 -21.78 -16.98
C SER A 55 8.27 -21.38 -18.36
N GLN A 56 9.25 -20.45 -18.43
CA GLN A 56 9.87 -19.99 -19.68
C GLN A 56 8.84 -19.47 -20.72
N ILE A 57 7.70 -18.94 -20.26
CA ILE A 57 6.68 -18.39 -21.15
C ILE A 57 7.11 -16.98 -21.59
N PRO A 58 7.39 -16.74 -22.89
CA PRO A 58 7.99 -15.49 -23.36
C PRO A 58 7.18 -14.25 -23.00
N GLU A 59 5.85 -14.30 -23.15
CA GLU A 59 4.97 -13.17 -22.84
C GLU A 59 5.06 -12.72 -21.38
N HIS A 60 4.98 -13.66 -20.44
CA HIS A 60 5.07 -13.33 -19.01
C HIS A 60 6.47 -12.89 -18.59
N MET A 61 7.52 -13.42 -19.24
CA MET A 61 8.89 -12.97 -19.00
C MET A 61 9.10 -11.53 -19.47
N HIS A 62 8.54 -11.14 -20.62
CA HIS A 62 8.60 -9.77 -21.11
C HIS A 62 7.85 -8.79 -20.18
N HIS A 63 6.76 -9.21 -19.56
CA HIS A 63 6.05 -8.43 -18.52
C HIS A 63 6.96 -8.12 -17.32
N PHE A 64 7.60 -9.14 -16.74
CA PHE A 64 8.50 -8.94 -15.58
C PHE A 64 9.77 -8.17 -15.95
N GLN A 65 10.32 -8.40 -17.16
CA GLN A 65 11.48 -7.66 -17.65
C GLN A 65 11.15 -6.18 -17.84
N TYR A 66 10.00 -5.84 -18.44
CA TYR A 66 9.54 -4.46 -18.55
C TYR A 66 9.42 -3.78 -17.18
N LEU A 67 8.99 -4.55 -16.16
CA LEU A 67 8.78 -4.06 -14.80
C LEU A 67 10.05 -3.74 -14.01
N PHE A 68 11.04 -4.62 -14.07
CA PHE A 68 12.24 -4.52 -13.21
C PHE A 68 13.51 -4.11 -13.95
N ALA A 69 13.57 -4.36 -15.27
CA ALA A 69 14.74 -4.11 -16.10
C ALA A 69 14.48 -3.13 -17.26
N GLY A 70 13.20 -2.90 -17.62
CA GLY A 70 12.80 -2.15 -18.79
C GLY A 70 12.84 -3.01 -20.06
N LEU A 71 12.00 -2.66 -21.04
CA LEU A 71 11.95 -3.32 -22.35
C LEU A 71 11.98 -2.26 -23.45
N ASP A 72 12.72 -2.50 -24.53
CA ASP A 72 12.76 -1.64 -25.73
C ASP A 72 13.04 -0.14 -25.46
N GLY A 73 13.95 0.14 -24.52
CA GLY A 73 14.36 1.50 -24.17
C GLY A 73 13.38 2.26 -23.27
N ARG A 74 12.33 1.60 -22.76
CA ARG A 74 11.29 2.18 -21.92
C ARG A 74 11.47 1.73 -20.47
N TYR A 75 11.72 2.69 -19.58
CA TYR A 75 12.09 2.45 -18.18
C TYR A 75 11.12 3.07 -17.16
N ASN A 76 9.98 3.60 -17.61
CA ASN A 76 9.12 4.46 -16.79
C ASN A 76 8.65 3.78 -15.48
N LEU A 77 8.39 2.46 -15.52
CA LEU A 77 7.92 1.69 -14.36
C LEU A 77 9.04 1.10 -13.49
N VAL A 78 10.27 1.04 -14.00
CA VAL A 78 11.40 0.40 -13.30
C VAL A 78 11.69 1.09 -11.98
N ALA A 79 11.82 2.42 -12.00
CA ALA A 79 12.09 3.20 -10.79
C ALA A 79 11.00 2.99 -9.72
N TRP A 80 9.73 2.88 -10.14
CA TRP A 80 8.61 2.64 -9.25
C TRP A 80 8.65 1.24 -8.63
N MET A 81 8.96 0.20 -9.41
CA MET A 81 9.07 -1.17 -8.87
C MET A 81 10.23 -1.34 -7.90
N TRP A 82 11.38 -0.74 -8.19
CA TRP A 82 12.50 -0.74 -7.26
C TRP A 82 12.15 0.04 -5.98
N THR A 83 11.43 1.14 -6.10
CA THR A 83 10.90 1.88 -4.95
C THR A 83 9.97 1.00 -4.12
N PHE A 84 9.04 0.26 -4.76
CA PHE A 84 8.21 -0.73 -4.06
C PHE A 84 9.04 -1.79 -3.34
N ALA A 85 10.04 -2.39 -4.01
CA ALA A 85 10.87 -3.44 -3.43
C ALA A 85 11.64 -2.94 -2.20
N VAL A 86 12.29 -1.78 -2.30
CA VAL A 86 13.04 -1.17 -1.20
C VAL A 86 12.10 -0.79 -0.05
N LEU A 87 10.97 -0.15 -0.33
CA LEU A 87 10.01 0.27 0.70
C LEU A 87 9.37 -0.94 1.40
N SER A 88 9.00 -1.98 0.66
CA SER A 88 8.37 -3.19 1.23
C SER A 88 9.34 -3.98 2.11
N ILE A 89 10.60 -4.12 1.69
CA ILE A 89 11.65 -4.77 2.49
C ILE A 89 11.94 -3.93 3.74
N ALA A 90 12.13 -2.61 3.59
CA ALA A 90 12.39 -1.73 4.74
C ALA A 90 11.24 -1.77 5.75
N ALA A 91 9.99 -1.71 5.28
CA ALA A 91 8.82 -1.80 6.13
C ALA A 91 8.71 -3.16 6.83
N PHE A 92 9.01 -4.24 6.13
CA PHE A 92 9.02 -5.60 6.68
C PHE A 92 10.06 -5.75 7.79
N VAL A 93 11.27 -5.25 7.58
CA VAL A 93 12.35 -5.24 8.59
C VAL A 93 11.92 -4.43 9.83
N ILE A 94 11.28 -3.28 9.67
CA ILE A 94 10.81 -2.49 10.83
C ILE A 94 9.70 -3.24 11.60
N LEU A 95 8.79 -3.91 10.89
CA LEU A 95 7.64 -4.60 11.49
C LEU A 95 8.00 -5.93 12.15
N ILE A 96 9.03 -6.64 11.66
CA ILE A 96 9.42 -7.94 12.23
C ILE A 96 10.08 -7.80 13.60
N PHE A 97 10.77 -6.68 13.85
CA PHE A 97 11.41 -6.44 15.15
C PHE A 97 10.44 -5.82 16.15
N PRO A 98 9.99 -6.56 17.19
CA PRO A 98 8.99 -6.06 18.13
C PRO A 98 9.47 -4.85 18.92
N GLY A 99 10.79 -4.74 19.19
CA GLY A 99 11.37 -3.58 19.88
C GLY A 99 11.25 -2.27 19.10
N VAL A 100 11.24 -2.33 17.77
CA VAL A 100 11.09 -1.15 16.90
C VAL A 100 9.60 -0.85 16.68
N ARG A 101 8.80 -1.88 16.42
CA ARG A 101 7.33 -1.80 16.22
C ARG A 101 6.55 -1.25 17.41
N ARG A 102 7.07 -1.37 18.64
CA ARG A 102 6.42 -0.81 19.84
C ARG A 102 6.56 0.71 19.94
N LYS A 103 7.51 1.32 19.24
CA LYS A 103 7.68 2.77 19.23
C LYS A 103 6.71 3.38 18.22
N GLU A 104 5.83 4.26 18.68
CA GLU A 104 4.75 4.84 17.85
C GLU A 104 5.29 5.53 16.59
N SER A 105 6.40 6.27 16.67
CA SER A 105 7.00 6.94 15.49
C SER A 105 7.47 5.95 14.43
N TRP A 106 8.10 4.85 14.84
CA TRP A 106 8.57 3.81 13.93
C TRP A 106 7.41 3.00 13.35
N LEU A 107 6.36 2.77 14.14
CA LEU A 107 5.15 2.13 13.66
C LEU A 107 4.42 2.99 12.63
N ALA A 108 4.31 4.30 12.87
CA ALA A 108 3.73 5.24 11.91
C ALA A 108 4.52 5.24 10.60
N LEU A 109 5.86 5.33 10.69
CA LEU A 109 6.74 5.25 9.53
C LEU A 109 6.54 3.92 8.78
N ALA A 110 6.54 2.78 9.47
CA ALA A 110 6.30 1.48 8.86
C ALA A 110 4.94 1.43 8.14
N CYS A 111 3.88 1.96 8.74
CA CYS A 111 2.55 1.98 8.12
C CYS A 111 2.52 2.83 6.86
N VAL A 112 3.21 3.99 6.84
CA VAL A 112 3.36 4.81 5.62
C VAL A 112 4.12 4.04 4.55
N LEU A 113 5.24 3.43 4.90
CA LEU A 113 6.06 2.65 3.95
C LEU A 113 5.25 1.49 3.35
N VAL A 114 4.52 0.72 4.17
CA VAL A 114 3.62 -0.35 3.71
C VAL A 114 2.52 0.18 2.79
N PHE A 115 1.92 1.31 3.16
CA PHE A 115 0.83 1.89 2.38
C PHE A 115 1.33 2.31 1.00
N VAL A 116 2.43 3.07 0.94
CA VAL A 116 3.02 3.54 -0.32
C VAL A 116 3.54 2.36 -1.15
N SER A 117 4.22 1.38 -0.55
CA SER A 117 4.74 0.23 -1.27
C SER A 117 3.61 -0.57 -1.94
N LEU A 118 2.55 -0.89 -1.19
CA LEU A 118 1.43 -1.65 -1.74
C LEU A 118 0.56 -0.85 -2.71
N TRP A 119 0.49 0.47 -2.53
CA TRP A 119 -0.16 1.33 -3.51
C TRP A 119 0.60 1.34 -4.85
N ILE A 120 1.94 1.33 -4.82
CA ILE A 120 2.75 1.20 -6.04
C ILE A 120 2.54 -0.18 -6.67
N GLU A 121 2.65 -1.27 -5.90
CA GLU A 121 2.55 -2.63 -6.44
C GLU A 121 1.16 -2.92 -7.01
N LYS A 122 0.08 -2.59 -6.29
CA LYS A 122 -1.28 -2.83 -6.79
C LYS A 122 -1.76 -1.76 -7.77
N GLY A 123 -1.42 -0.50 -7.56
CA GLY A 123 -1.88 0.61 -8.39
C GLY A 123 -1.12 0.68 -9.72
N LEU A 124 0.20 0.78 -9.67
CA LEU A 124 1.03 0.88 -10.88
C LEU A 124 1.44 -0.50 -11.38
N GLY A 125 1.91 -1.37 -10.49
CA GLY A 125 2.51 -2.66 -10.84
C GLY A 125 1.54 -3.74 -11.30
N LEU A 126 0.25 -3.70 -10.92
CA LEU A 126 -0.75 -4.71 -11.31
C LEU A 126 -1.71 -4.18 -12.37
N VAL A 127 -2.19 -2.94 -12.23
CA VAL A 127 -3.17 -2.38 -13.18
C VAL A 127 -2.51 -2.05 -14.51
N ILE A 128 -1.38 -1.33 -14.53
CA ILE A 128 -0.76 -0.86 -15.78
C ILE A 128 -0.20 -2.06 -16.58
N THR A 129 0.37 -3.02 -15.88
CA THR A 129 1.00 -4.21 -16.45
C THR A 129 -0.01 -5.20 -16.98
N GLY A 130 -1.19 -5.29 -16.38
CA GLY A 130 -2.30 -6.09 -16.91
C GLY A 130 -2.74 -5.67 -18.32
N PHE A 131 -2.38 -4.45 -18.76
CA PHE A 131 -2.69 -3.95 -20.10
C PHE A 131 -1.45 -3.78 -21.00
N ILE A 132 -0.24 -3.83 -20.45
CA ILE A 132 1.02 -3.55 -21.17
C ILE A 132 2.09 -4.59 -20.80
N PRO A 133 2.67 -5.31 -21.77
CA PRO A 133 2.36 -5.32 -23.21
C PRO A 133 0.98 -5.90 -23.54
N SER A 134 0.35 -5.35 -24.57
CA SER A 134 -0.94 -5.86 -25.06
C SER A 134 -0.80 -7.29 -25.61
N PRO A 135 -1.90 -8.06 -25.75
CA PRO A 135 -1.87 -9.40 -26.37
C PRO A 135 -1.35 -9.40 -27.82
N LEU A 136 -1.26 -8.23 -28.44
CA LEU A 136 -0.70 -8.03 -29.78
C LEU A 136 0.78 -7.60 -29.75
N GLY A 137 1.42 -7.58 -28.57
CA GLY A 137 2.81 -7.20 -28.36
C GLY A 137 3.08 -5.69 -28.41
N ALA A 138 2.04 -4.84 -28.47
CA ALA A 138 2.23 -3.39 -28.49
C ALA A 138 2.53 -2.85 -27.08
N ILE A 139 3.64 -2.12 -26.95
CA ILE A 139 4.04 -1.44 -25.71
C ILE A 139 3.60 0.03 -25.82
N THR A 140 2.43 0.34 -25.28
CA THR A 140 1.94 1.72 -25.17
C THR A 140 2.22 2.24 -23.78
N GLU A 141 3.07 3.26 -23.63
CA GLU A 141 3.29 3.87 -22.31
C GLU A 141 2.04 4.61 -21.84
N TYR A 142 1.58 4.25 -20.64
CA TYR A 142 0.49 4.95 -19.98
C TYR A 142 1.06 6.13 -19.17
N SER A 143 0.53 7.32 -19.44
CA SER A 143 0.74 8.51 -18.61
C SER A 143 -0.64 9.05 -18.24
N PRO A 144 -0.94 9.21 -16.95
CA PRO A 144 -2.25 9.66 -16.51
C PRO A 144 -2.51 11.09 -17.00
N THR A 145 -3.67 11.28 -17.61
CA THR A 145 -4.16 12.57 -18.08
C THR A 145 -4.68 13.41 -16.91
N GLY A 146 -4.74 14.73 -17.10
CA GLY A 146 -5.25 15.66 -16.09
C GLY A 146 -6.63 15.27 -15.51
N PRO A 147 -7.62 14.88 -16.35
CA PRO A 147 -8.91 14.40 -15.87
C PRO A 147 -8.82 13.13 -15.02
N GLU A 148 -7.97 12.16 -15.39
CA GLU A 148 -7.80 10.93 -14.60
C GLU A 148 -7.25 11.25 -13.21
N ILE A 149 -6.26 12.15 -13.13
CA ILE A 149 -5.73 12.62 -11.85
C ILE A 149 -6.83 13.31 -11.04
N ALA A 150 -7.63 14.19 -11.65
CA ALA A 150 -8.73 14.86 -10.97
C ALA A 150 -9.78 13.88 -10.41
N ILE A 151 -10.13 12.83 -11.16
CA ILE A 151 -11.04 11.78 -10.70
C ILE A 151 -10.44 11.03 -9.51
N THR A 152 -9.17 10.62 -9.59
CA THR A 152 -8.52 9.92 -8.46
C THR A 152 -8.51 10.78 -7.19
N LEU A 153 -8.15 12.06 -7.31
CA LEU A 153 -8.19 13.01 -6.18
C LEU A 153 -9.62 13.20 -5.65
N GLY A 154 -10.62 13.24 -6.53
CA GLY A 154 -12.03 13.31 -6.16
C GLY A 154 -12.49 12.12 -5.31
N VAL A 155 -12.10 10.89 -5.70
CA VAL A 155 -12.38 9.66 -4.94
C VAL A 155 -11.72 9.72 -3.55
N TRP A 156 -10.45 10.14 -3.49
CA TRP A 156 -9.74 10.32 -2.23
C TRP A 156 -10.41 11.36 -1.32
N ALA A 157 -10.78 12.51 -1.88
CA ALA A 157 -11.47 13.57 -1.15
C ALA A 157 -12.84 13.11 -0.61
N ALA A 158 -13.61 12.38 -1.41
CA ALA A 158 -14.88 11.81 -0.98
C ALA A 158 -14.70 10.80 0.17
N GLY A 159 -13.67 9.95 0.09
CA GLY A 159 -13.32 9.00 1.15
C GLY A 159 -12.94 9.70 2.46
N PHE A 160 -12.11 10.74 2.40
CA PHE A 160 -11.75 11.53 3.57
C PHE A 160 -12.94 12.31 4.15
N LEU A 161 -13.85 12.81 3.30
CA LEU A 161 -15.09 13.46 3.73
C LEU A 161 -15.98 12.49 4.50
N MET A 162 -16.20 11.29 3.97
CA MET A 162 -16.98 10.25 4.65
C MET A 162 -16.35 9.86 5.99
N LEU A 163 -15.03 9.66 6.02
CA LEU A 163 -14.30 9.32 7.24
C LEU A 163 -14.46 10.40 8.31
N THR A 164 -14.35 11.68 7.91
CA THR A 164 -14.53 12.83 8.81
C THR A 164 -15.95 12.90 9.35
N LEU A 165 -16.96 12.67 8.49
CA LEU A 165 -18.37 12.66 8.90
C LEU A 165 -18.67 11.55 9.90
N PHE A 166 -18.23 10.32 9.61
CA PHE A 166 -18.43 9.18 10.52
C PHE A 166 -17.71 9.37 11.84
N TYR A 167 -16.50 9.91 11.82
CA TYR A 167 -15.77 10.22 13.05
C TYR A 167 -16.54 11.24 13.91
N ARG A 168 -17.06 12.31 13.31
CA ARG A 168 -17.85 13.32 14.02
C ARG A 168 -19.09 12.69 14.69
N ILE A 169 -19.84 11.85 13.96
CA ILE A 169 -21.00 11.14 14.50
C ILE A 169 -20.59 10.19 15.64
N PHE A 170 -19.50 9.45 15.47
CA PHE A 170 -19.02 8.54 16.50
C PHE A 170 -18.66 9.28 17.79
N THR A 171 -17.92 10.39 17.68
CA THR A 171 -17.53 11.19 18.86
C THR A 171 -18.73 11.80 19.58
N SER A 172 -19.76 12.25 18.87
CA SER A 172 -20.97 12.79 19.52
C SER A 172 -21.73 11.72 20.31
N VAL A 173 -21.89 10.52 19.74
CA VAL A 173 -22.57 9.40 20.41
C VAL A 173 -21.76 8.90 21.61
N HIS A 174 -20.42 8.84 21.48
CA HIS A 174 -19.58 8.39 22.59
C HIS A 174 -19.63 9.36 23.76
N PHE A 175 -19.68 10.67 23.49
CA PHE A 175 -19.82 11.70 24.52
C PHE A 175 -21.17 11.60 25.24
N GLU A 176 -22.26 11.32 24.52
CA GLU A 176 -23.60 11.09 25.12
C GLU A 176 -23.64 9.86 26.03
N ARG A 177 -22.89 8.80 25.71
CA ARG A 177 -22.81 7.59 26.54
C ARG A 177 -21.98 7.77 27.80
N GLU A 178 -20.92 8.58 27.75
CA GLU A 178 -20.05 8.84 28.92
C GLU A 178 -20.74 9.80 29.93
N ASN A 179 -21.64 10.67 29.46
CA ASN A 179 -22.36 11.66 30.28
C ASN A 179 -23.71 11.16 30.85
N ARG A 180 -24.03 9.87 30.72
CA ARG A 180 -25.25 9.26 31.24
C ARG A 180 -24.90 8.20 32.29
#